data_AF-A0A937HMS4-F1
#
_entry.id   AF-A0A937HMS4-F1
#
_cell.length_a   1.000
_cell.length_b   1.000
_cell.length_c   1.000
_cell.angle_alpha   90.00
_cell.angle_beta   90.00
_cell.angle_gamma   90.00
#
_symmetry.space_group_name_H-M   'P 1'
#
loop_
_entity.id
_entity.type
_entity.pdbx_description
1 polymer ?
#
loop_
_entity_poly.entity_id
_entity_poly.type
_entity_poly.pdbx_seq_one_letter_code
_entity_poly.pdbx_strand_id
1 'polypeptide(L)'
;MTKAKSGLKIAIAGLGVVGSEVARQLINRHGDLAIAAGQSLDIVAVSARDRSAERAFSLDGIDWYDDAIQLATRDDVDIIVEMIGGSEGVALDLARASLSSGKHFVTANKAMIAHHGTELAKLAEANNAHLMFEAAVAGGIPAVKTLREGLAGNQINRVAGILNGTCNYILSTMETTGRDFDEVLADAQRLGYAEAEPSFDVDGIDAAHKLTILAAIAFGHQPDFNAVSIQGIRDVSSVDFAYANQLGFRIKLVGVAEPGL
;
A
#
# COMPACT_ATOMS: atom_id res chain seq x y z
N MET A 1 -17.75 17.81 29.61
CA MET A 1 -16.72 16.83 30.01
C MET A 1 -17.00 15.55 29.24
N THR A 2 -16.36 15.39 28.09
CA THR A 2 -16.42 14.17 27.27
C THR A 2 -15.71 13.07 28.06
N LYS A 3 -16.42 11.98 28.37
CA LYS A 3 -15.83 10.76 28.93
C LYS A 3 -14.65 10.38 28.03
N ALA A 4 -13.45 10.26 28.57
CA ALA A 4 -12.31 9.74 27.81
C ALA A 4 -12.71 8.37 27.25
N LYS A 5 -12.74 8.24 25.91
CA LYS A 5 -12.99 6.96 25.25
C LYS A 5 -11.91 5.99 25.75
N SER A 6 -12.31 4.82 26.25
CA SER A 6 -11.41 3.88 26.94
C SER A 6 -10.50 3.08 25.98
N GLY A 7 -10.48 3.42 24.69
CA GLY A 7 -9.75 2.75 23.64
C GLY A 7 -10.22 3.19 22.25
N LEU A 8 -9.42 2.93 21.23
CA LEU A 8 -9.76 3.18 19.83
C LEU A 8 -10.44 1.95 19.24
N LYS A 9 -11.56 2.18 18.55
CA LYS A 9 -12.31 1.12 17.87
C LYS A 9 -11.98 1.12 16.38
N ILE A 10 -11.62 -0.06 15.88
CA ILE A 10 -11.15 -0.28 14.53
C ILE A 10 -12.19 -1.08 13.75
N ALA A 11 -12.49 -0.65 12.53
CA ALA A 11 -13.16 -1.48 11.55
C ALA A 11 -12.24 -1.80 10.36
N ILE A 12 -12.27 -3.03 9.87
CA ILE A 12 -11.40 -3.50 8.78
C ILE A 12 -12.24 -3.84 7.55
N ALA A 13 -11.96 -3.18 6.43
CA ALA A 13 -12.56 -3.47 5.14
C ALA A 13 -11.57 -4.22 4.25
N GLY A 14 -11.91 -5.43 3.84
CA GLY A 14 -11.03 -6.36 3.14
C GLY A 14 -10.30 -7.29 4.11
N LEU A 15 -10.60 -8.58 4.01
CA LEU A 15 -9.97 -9.65 4.81
C LEU A 15 -9.24 -10.66 3.92
N GLY A 16 -8.53 -10.16 2.91
CA GLY A 16 -7.54 -10.94 2.17
C GLY A 16 -6.31 -11.26 3.02
N VAL A 17 -5.17 -11.57 2.38
CA VAL A 17 -3.92 -11.91 3.08
C VAL A 17 -3.50 -10.81 4.06
N VAL A 18 -3.40 -9.57 3.60
CA VAL A 18 -2.95 -8.44 4.44
C VAL A 18 -3.98 -8.09 5.50
N GLY A 19 -5.26 -7.94 5.14
CA GLY A 19 -6.31 -7.57 6.10
C GLY A 19 -6.51 -8.60 7.20
N SER A 20 -6.44 -9.89 6.87
CA SER A 20 -6.50 -10.97 7.86
C SER A 20 -5.28 -10.98 8.78
N GLU A 21 -4.09 -10.68 8.24
CA GLU A 21 -2.87 -10.59 9.05
C GLU A 21 -2.91 -9.37 10.00
N VAL A 22 -3.42 -8.22 9.55
CA VAL A 22 -3.64 -7.05 10.41
C VAL A 22 -4.59 -7.41 11.56
N ALA A 23 -5.72 -8.05 11.26
CA ALA A 23 -6.68 -8.48 12.28
C ALA A 23 -6.03 -9.43 13.30
N ARG A 24 -5.31 -10.43 12.81
CA ARG A 24 -4.60 -11.41 13.63
C ARG A 24 -3.55 -10.77 14.54
N GLN A 25 -2.79 -9.80 14.03
CA GLN A 25 -1.76 -9.10 14.82
C GLN A 25 -2.37 -8.19 15.88
N LEU A 26 -3.44 -7.46 15.56
CA LEU A 26 -4.17 -6.64 16.53
C LEU A 26 -4.74 -7.47 17.69
N ILE A 27 -5.25 -8.67 17.40
CA ILE A 27 -5.77 -9.59 18.42
C ILE A 27 -4.65 -10.22 19.24
N ASN A 28 -3.65 -10.82 18.58
CA ASN A 28 -2.61 -11.60 19.26
C ASN A 28 -1.61 -10.73 20.04
N ARG A 29 -1.41 -9.48 19.61
CA ARG A 29 -0.46 -8.54 20.22
C ARG A 29 -1.16 -7.38 20.92
N HIS A 30 -2.42 -7.57 21.31
CA HIS A 30 -3.26 -6.53 21.92
C HIS A 30 -2.55 -5.77 23.05
N GLY A 31 -1.91 -6.47 23.99
CA GLY A 31 -1.19 -5.86 25.11
C GLY A 31 0.01 -4.99 24.68
N ASP A 32 0.89 -5.51 23.83
CA ASP A 32 2.06 -4.78 23.32
C ASP A 32 1.64 -3.52 22.55
N LEU A 33 0.63 -3.67 21.68
CA LEU A 33 0.13 -2.58 20.86
C LEU A 33 -0.61 -1.53 21.70
N ALA A 34 -1.32 -1.96 22.74
CA ALA A 34 -1.98 -1.04 23.67
C ALA A 34 -0.97 -0.20 24.46
N ILE A 35 0.15 -0.79 24.89
CA ILE A 35 1.25 -0.07 25.53
C ILE A 35 1.84 0.96 24.55
N ALA A 36 2.13 0.54 23.32
CA ALA A 36 2.72 1.40 22.30
C ALA A 36 1.79 2.55 21.88
N ALA A 37 0.48 2.30 21.77
CA ALA A 37 -0.53 3.29 21.42
C ALA A 37 -0.98 4.16 22.61
N GLY A 38 -0.65 3.76 23.85
CA GLY A 38 -1.11 4.39 25.09
C GLY A 38 -2.59 4.12 25.43
N GLN A 39 -3.28 3.26 24.68
CA GLN A 39 -4.70 2.91 24.84
C GLN A 39 -5.03 1.61 24.08
N SER A 40 -6.15 0.95 24.39
CA SER A 40 -6.53 -0.29 23.68
C SER A 40 -6.87 -0.03 22.22
N LEU A 41 -6.55 -1.01 21.37
CA LEU A 41 -6.92 -1.05 19.96
C LEU A 41 -7.83 -2.26 19.75
N ASP A 42 -9.13 -2.02 19.60
CA ASP A 42 -10.11 -3.10 19.56
C ASP A 42 -10.80 -3.16 18.20
N ILE A 43 -10.76 -4.33 17.55
CA ILE A 43 -11.53 -4.56 16.33
C ILE A 43 -12.99 -4.76 16.72
N VAL A 44 -13.89 -3.96 16.15
CA VAL A 44 -15.33 -4.04 16.45
C VAL A 44 -16.16 -4.42 15.24
N ALA A 45 -15.64 -4.20 14.03
CA ALA A 45 -16.36 -4.51 12.81
C ALA A 45 -15.43 -4.91 11.67
N VAL A 46 -15.92 -5.75 10.77
CA VAL A 46 -15.21 -6.14 9.56
C VAL A 46 -16.15 -6.22 8.36
N SER A 47 -15.60 -6.07 7.15
CA SER A 47 -16.29 -6.33 5.90
C SER A 47 -15.37 -7.08 4.93
N ALA A 48 -15.89 -8.11 4.26
CA ALA A 48 -15.22 -8.77 3.15
C ALA A 48 -16.25 -9.50 2.27
N ARG A 49 -15.84 -9.91 1.06
CA ARG A 49 -16.74 -10.58 0.10
C ARG A 49 -17.21 -11.96 0.57
N ASP A 50 -16.34 -12.72 1.23
CA ASP A 50 -16.63 -14.10 1.65
C ASP A 50 -16.55 -14.23 3.18
N ARG A 51 -17.70 -14.40 3.82
CA ARG A 51 -17.80 -14.61 5.26
C ARG A 51 -17.29 -15.98 5.70
N SER A 52 -17.40 -16.98 4.84
CA SER A 52 -17.08 -18.38 5.15
C SER A 52 -15.60 -18.73 5.00
N ALA A 53 -14.81 -17.87 4.35
CA ALA A 53 -13.37 -18.08 4.20
C ALA A 53 -12.69 -18.31 5.57
N GLU A 54 -11.90 -19.38 5.66
CA GLU A 54 -11.13 -19.70 6.85
C GLU A 54 -10.08 -18.62 7.12
N ARG A 55 -9.97 -18.22 8.39
CA ARG A 55 -9.06 -17.17 8.84
C ARG A 55 -8.37 -17.59 10.12
N ALA A 56 -7.11 -17.19 10.27
CA ALA A 56 -6.30 -17.51 11.43
C ALA A 56 -6.57 -16.61 12.66
N PHE A 57 -7.80 -16.13 12.82
CA PHE A 57 -8.26 -15.31 13.95
C PHE A 57 -9.77 -15.51 14.18
N SER A 58 -10.25 -15.26 15.41
CA SER A 58 -11.67 -15.37 15.74
C SER A 58 -12.45 -14.10 15.37
N LEU A 59 -13.68 -14.27 14.90
CA LEU A 59 -14.65 -13.19 14.68
C LEU A 59 -15.59 -12.99 15.89
N ASP A 60 -15.34 -13.67 17.01
CA ASP A 60 -16.18 -13.54 18.20
C ASP A 60 -16.20 -12.10 18.71
N GLY A 61 -17.40 -11.53 18.83
CA GLY A 61 -17.60 -10.14 19.26
C GLY A 61 -17.22 -9.09 18.21
N ILE A 62 -16.99 -9.49 16.96
CA ILE A 62 -16.73 -8.58 15.83
C ILE A 62 -17.94 -8.60 14.89
N ASP A 63 -18.53 -7.42 14.66
CA ASP A 63 -19.70 -7.29 13.79
C ASP A 63 -19.30 -7.41 12.30
N TRP A 64 -20.12 -8.10 11.53
CA TRP A 64 -19.89 -8.32 10.10
C TRP A 64 -20.78 -7.41 9.25
N TYR A 65 -20.19 -6.80 8.23
CA TYR A 65 -20.89 -5.99 7.23
C TYR A 65 -20.62 -6.51 5.82
N ASP A 66 -21.69 -6.77 5.07
CA ASP A 66 -21.58 -7.17 3.67
C ASP A 66 -21.24 -5.98 2.76
N ASP A 67 -21.64 -4.76 3.17
CA ASP A 67 -21.28 -3.51 2.54
C ASP A 67 -20.24 -2.76 3.38
N ALA A 68 -19.03 -2.61 2.84
CA ALA A 68 -17.92 -1.95 3.51
C ALA A 68 -18.23 -0.48 3.84
N ILE A 69 -19.02 0.21 3.03
CA ILE A 69 -19.34 1.64 3.22
C ILE A 69 -20.09 1.86 4.55
N GLN A 70 -20.89 0.88 4.98
CA GLN A 70 -21.61 0.93 6.26
C GLN A 70 -20.68 0.95 7.48
N LEU A 71 -19.42 0.54 7.35
CA LEU A 71 -18.44 0.69 8.42
C LEU A 71 -18.21 2.17 8.77
N ALA A 72 -18.29 3.07 7.78
CA ALA A 72 -18.12 4.51 7.99
C ALA A 72 -19.29 5.15 8.75
N THR A 73 -20.45 4.49 8.86
CA THR A 73 -21.63 5.03 9.56
C THR A 73 -21.71 4.62 11.02
N ARG A 74 -20.77 3.80 11.52
CA ARG A 74 -20.75 3.37 12.91
C ARG A 74 -20.22 4.46 13.84
N ASP A 75 -21.02 4.85 14.83
CA ASP A 75 -20.64 5.90 15.80
C ASP A 75 -19.52 5.48 16.76
N ASP A 76 -19.39 4.18 17.03
CA ASP A 76 -18.38 3.64 17.93
C ASP A 76 -16.99 3.55 17.27
N VAL A 77 -16.92 3.45 15.94
CA VAL A 77 -15.66 3.31 15.18
C VAL A 77 -14.89 4.62 15.06
N ASP A 78 -13.60 4.56 15.39
CA ASP A 78 -12.64 5.67 15.30
C ASP A 78 -11.75 5.56 14.06
N ILE A 79 -11.36 4.34 13.68
CA ILE A 79 -10.39 4.07 12.61
C ILE A 79 -10.99 3.06 11.62
N ILE A 80 -10.89 3.38 10.34
CA ILE A 80 -11.13 2.46 9.23
C ILE A 80 -9.78 2.01 8.67
N VAL A 81 -9.60 0.69 8.56
CA VAL A 81 -8.44 0.06 7.90
C VAL A 81 -8.92 -0.57 6.60
N GLU A 82 -8.47 -0.05 5.46
CA GLU A 82 -8.90 -0.48 4.12
C GLU A 82 -7.83 -1.30 3.39
N MET A 83 -8.22 -2.51 2.99
CA MET A 83 -7.43 -3.56 2.34
C MET A 83 -8.23 -4.22 1.19
N ILE A 84 -9.12 -3.48 0.53
CA ILE A 84 -9.93 -3.91 -0.63
C ILE A 84 -9.11 -3.79 -1.91
N GLY A 85 -8.41 -2.67 -2.09
CA GLY A 85 -7.67 -2.34 -3.31
C GLY A 85 -8.53 -1.72 -4.43
N GLY A 86 -7.87 -1.32 -5.52
CA GLY A 86 -8.48 -0.61 -6.66
C GLY A 86 -8.46 0.92 -6.49
N SER A 87 -8.36 1.67 -7.59
CA SER A 87 -8.34 3.15 -7.52
C SER A 87 -9.73 3.78 -7.36
N GLU A 88 -10.78 3.05 -7.68
CA GLU A 88 -12.17 3.51 -7.75
C GLU A 88 -13.12 2.57 -7.01
N GLY A 89 -14.40 2.95 -6.94
CA GLY A 89 -15.49 2.12 -6.42
C GLY A 89 -15.48 2.04 -4.89
N VAL A 90 -15.79 0.85 -4.36
CA VAL A 90 -16.07 0.65 -2.93
C VAL A 90 -14.94 1.15 -2.02
N ALA A 91 -13.67 0.98 -2.41
CA ALA A 91 -12.54 1.47 -1.61
C ALA A 91 -12.51 3.00 -1.50
N LEU A 92 -12.73 3.70 -2.62
CA LEU A 92 -12.74 5.15 -2.69
C LEU A 92 -13.99 5.74 -2.01
N ASP A 93 -15.16 5.11 -2.23
CA ASP A 93 -16.42 5.53 -1.59
C ASP A 93 -16.33 5.38 -0.06
N LEU A 94 -15.74 4.28 0.41
CA LEU A 94 -15.45 4.08 1.83
C LEU A 94 -14.49 5.15 2.36
N ALA A 95 -13.40 5.47 1.65
CA ALA A 95 -12.45 6.49 2.05
C ALA A 95 -13.13 7.86 2.21
N ARG A 96 -13.93 8.27 1.22
CA ARG A 96 -14.70 9.52 1.26
C ARG A 96 -15.71 9.54 2.40
N ALA A 97 -16.49 8.47 2.58
CA ALA A 97 -17.48 8.38 3.66
C ALA A 97 -16.83 8.44 5.05
N SER A 98 -15.70 7.76 5.23
CA SER A 98 -14.98 7.70 6.51
C SER A 98 -14.37 9.03 6.89
N LEU A 99 -13.66 9.66 5.95
CA LEU A 99 -13.02 10.95 6.20
C LEU A 99 -14.06 12.06 6.38
N SER A 100 -15.16 12.04 5.62
CA SER A 100 -16.26 12.99 5.79
C SER A 100 -16.96 12.86 7.15
N SER A 101 -16.95 11.68 7.77
CA SER A 101 -17.50 11.47 9.11
C SER A 101 -16.47 11.68 10.23
N GLY A 102 -15.29 12.20 9.91
CA GLY A 102 -14.22 12.49 10.87
C GLY A 102 -13.47 11.25 11.38
N LYS A 103 -13.66 10.08 10.74
CA LYS A 103 -12.94 8.85 11.10
C LYS A 103 -11.56 8.82 10.48
N HIS A 104 -10.58 8.35 11.22
CA HIS A 104 -9.24 8.16 10.69
C HIS A 104 -9.25 7.01 9.68
N PHE A 105 -8.45 7.13 8.63
CA PHE A 105 -8.42 6.19 7.52
C PHE A 105 -6.99 5.70 7.27
N VAL A 106 -6.80 4.39 7.37
CA VAL A 106 -5.53 3.70 7.14
C VAL A 106 -5.68 2.79 5.93
N THR A 107 -4.79 2.88 4.95
CA THR A 107 -4.89 2.09 3.72
C THR A 107 -3.54 1.60 3.20
N ALA A 108 -3.53 0.46 2.50
CA ALA A 108 -2.40 -0.01 1.70
C ALA A 108 -2.59 0.22 0.20
N ASN A 109 -3.61 0.99 -0.20
CA ASN A 109 -4.05 1.11 -1.58
C ASN A 109 -3.32 2.22 -2.33
N LYS A 110 -2.16 1.88 -2.88
CA LYS A 110 -1.31 2.78 -3.69
C LYS A 110 -2.03 3.38 -4.90
N ALA A 111 -2.90 2.65 -5.57
CA ALA A 111 -3.58 3.15 -6.77
C ALA A 111 -4.55 4.27 -6.38
N MET A 112 -5.36 4.07 -5.35
CA MET A 112 -6.26 5.10 -4.82
C MET A 112 -5.49 6.33 -4.34
N ILE A 113 -4.38 6.16 -3.62
CA ILE A 113 -3.59 7.31 -3.14
C ILE A 113 -2.88 8.05 -4.29
N ALA A 114 -2.39 7.33 -5.31
CA ALA A 114 -1.76 7.95 -6.48
C ALA A 114 -2.73 8.80 -7.30
N HIS A 115 -4.00 8.40 -7.40
CA HIS A 115 -5.02 9.12 -8.20
C HIS A 115 -5.83 10.14 -7.39
N HIS A 116 -6.18 9.82 -6.14
CA HIS A 116 -7.12 10.59 -5.32
C HIS A 116 -6.52 11.12 -4.01
N GLY A 117 -5.22 10.90 -3.77
CA GLY A 117 -4.57 11.23 -2.49
C GLY A 117 -4.73 12.69 -2.08
N THR A 118 -4.64 13.65 -3.02
CA THR A 118 -4.84 15.08 -2.72
C THR A 118 -6.26 15.38 -2.27
N GLU A 119 -7.27 14.81 -2.95
CA GLU A 119 -8.68 14.99 -2.59
C GLU A 119 -8.94 14.44 -1.19
N LEU A 120 -8.50 13.20 -0.94
CA LEU A 120 -8.69 12.52 0.33
C LEU A 120 -7.94 13.23 1.47
N ALA A 121 -6.74 13.75 1.23
CA ALA A 121 -5.99 14.50 2.24
C ALA A 121 -6.72 15.80 2.64
N LYS A 122 -7.22 16.57 1.67
CA LYS A 122 -8.03 17.77 1.95
C LYS A 122 -9.30 17.44 2.71
N LEU A 123 -9.95 16.33 2.36
CA LEU A 123 -11.15 15.86 3.05
C LEU A 123 -10.85 15.46 4.50
N ALA A 124 -9.71 14.80 4.74
CA ALA A 124 -9.25 14.45 6.08
C ALA A 124 -8.99 15.70 6.93
N GLU A 125 -8.25 16.68 6.38
CA GLU A 125 -7.96 17.95 7.04
C GLU A 125 -9.23 18.72 7.42
N ALA A 126 -10.18 18.84 6.48
CA ALA A 126 -11.44 19.56 6.71
C ALA A 126 -12.30 18.95 7.82
N ASN A 127 -12.15 17.66 8.09
CA ASN A 127 -12.93 16.91 9.09
C ASN A 127 -12.11 16.49 10.32
N ASN A 128 -10.90 17.05 10.50
CA ASN A 128 -10.00 16.72 11.60
C ASN A 128 -9.71 15.21 11.73
N ALA A 129 -9.62 14.53 10.59
CA ALA A 129 -9.27 13.13 10.46
C ALA A 129 -7.83 12.96 9.96
N HIS A 130 -7.32 11.74 10.02
CA HIS A 130 -5.98 11.40 9.56
C HIS A 130 -6.09 10.39 8.41
N LEU A 131 -5.36 10.65 7.33
CA LEU A 131 -5.15 9.72 6.22
C LEU A 131 -3.75 9.14 6.31
N MET A 132 -3.65 7.83 6.52
CA MET A 132 -2.38 7.11 6.73
C MET A 132 -2.22 6.00 5.68
N PHE A 133 -1.08 5.98 5.00
CA PHE A 133 -0.89 5.11 3.83
C PHE A 133 0.53 4.56 3.69
N GLU A 134 1.24 4.35 4.80
CA GLU A 134 2.61 3.79 4.81
C GLU A 134 2.68 2.46 4.03
N ALA A 135 1.73 1.55 4.30
CA ALA A 135 1.70 0.22 3.67
C ALA A 135 1.45 0.25 2.15
N ALA A 136 1.05 1.40 1.59
CA ALA A 136 0.87 1.55 0.15
C ALA A 136 2.21 1.56 -0.60
N VAL A 137 3.31 1.94 0.06
CA VAL A 137 4.61 2.09 -0.58
C VAL A 137 5.70 1.35 0.20
N ALA A 138 6.51 0.58 -0.53
CA ALA A 138 7.67 -0.14 0.03
C ALA A 138 7.36 -1.15 1.16
N GLY A 139 6.09 -1.54 1.34
CA GLY A 139 5.66 -2.62 2.22
C GLY A 139 6.02 -2.34 3.68
N GLY A 140 6.96 -3.09 4.23
CA GLY A 140 7.43 -2.94 5.62
C GLY A 140 8.51 -1.87 5.84
N ILE A 141 8.99 -1.23 4.76
CA ILE A 141 10.00 -0.15 4.86
C ILE A 141 9.26 1.15 5.19
N PRO A 142 9.67 1.91 6.24
CA PRO A 142 8.96 3.12 6.68
C PRO A 142 9.26 4.34 5.78
N ALA A 143 9.09 4.20 4.47
CA ALA A 143 9.50 5.19 3.47
C ALA A 143 8.70 6.49 3.57
N VAL A 144 7.39 6.41 3.75
CA VAL A 144 6.51 7.59 3.87
C VAL A 144 6.85 8.37 5.13
N LYS A 145 6.92 7.69 6.28
CA LYS A 145 7.28 8.34 7.55
C LYS A 145 8.68 8.94 7.53
N THR A 146 9.67 8.26 6.94
CA THR A 146 11.02 8.81 6.80
C THR A 146 11.01 10.10 5.98
N LEU A 147 10.33 10.14 4.83
CA LEU A 147 10.25 11.35 4.01
C LEU A 147 9.45 12.46 4.68
N ARG A 148 8.28 12.14 5.24
CA ARG A 148 7.33 13.12 5.77
C ARG A 148 7.75 13.69 7.12
N GLU A 149 8.35 12.88 7.99
CA GLU A 149 8.63 13.26 9.39
C GLU A 149 10.14 13.29 9.64
N GLY A 150 10.85 12.20 9.30
CA GLY A 150 12.28 12.07 9.58
C GLY A 150 13.15 13.06 8.82
N LEU A 151 12.74 13.44 7.61
CA LEU A 151 13.47 14.34 6.72
C LEU A 151 12.77 15.68 6.50
N ALA A 152 11.75 16.03 7.30
CA ALA A 152 10.94 17.24 7.11
C ALA A 152 11.75 18.55 7.07
N GLY A 153 12.93 18.59 7.70
CA GLY A 153 13.84 19.74 7.66
C GLY A 153 14.85 19.76 6.50
N ASN A 154 14.81 18.77 5.61
CA ASN A 154 15.76 18.61 4.52
C ASN A 154 15.13 18.96 3.17
N GLN A 155 15.94 19.46 2.25
CA GLN A 155 15.55 19.59 0.85
C GLN A 155 15.90 18.30 0.11
N ILE A 156 14.89 17.56 -0.33
CA ILE A 156 15.08 16.33 -1.11
C ILE A 156 15.30 16.70 -2.57
N ASN A 157 16.45 16.31 -3.12
CA ASN A 157 16.80 16.58 -4.52
C ASN A 157 16.52 15.40 -5.45
N ARG A 158 16.37 14.19 -4.89
CA ARG A 158 16.17 12.97 -5.66
C ARG A 158 15.57 11.86 -4.80
N VAL A 159 14.61 11.13 -5.38
CA VAL A 159 14.11 9.86 -4.85
C VAL A 159 14.37 8.79 -5.90
N ALA A 160 15.02 7.70 -5.51
CA ALA A 160 15.19 6.55 -6.40
C ALA A 160 15.08 5.23 -5.63
N GLY A 161 14.52 4.21 -6.27
CA GLY A 161 14.38 2.90 -5.63
C GLY A 161 13.93 1.79 -6.55
N ILE A 162 14.17 0.56 -6.10
CA ILE A 162 13.56 -0.65 -6.66
C ILE A 162 12.24 -0.84 -5.94
N LEU A 163 11.14 -0.51 -6.61
CA LEU A 163 9.83 -0.38 -5.98
C LEU A 163 8.90 -1.57 -6.24
N ASN A 164 9.29 -2.52 -7.09
CA ASN A 164 8.50 -3.70 -7.42
C ASN A 164 9.27 -5.01 -7.17
N GLY A 165 8.71 -5.87 -6.33
CA GLY A 165 9.35 -7.13 -5.91
C GLY A 165 9.39 -8.17 -7.02
N THR A 166 8.29 -8.33 -7.77
CA THR A 166 8.15 -9.31 -8.86
C THR A 166 9.14 -9.04 -9.98
N CYS A 167 9.23 -7.79 -10.45
CA CYS A 167 10.22 -7.37 -11.44
C CYS A 167 11.65 -7.59 -10.96
N ASN A 168 11.94 -7.23 -9.70
CA ASN A 168 13.28 -7.42 -9.16
C ASN A 168 13.64 -8.91 -9.05
N TYR A 169 12.70 -9.77 -8.70
CA TYR A 169 12.89 -11.22 -8.69
C TYR A 169 13.18 -11.76 -10.11
N ILE A 170 12.37 -11.36 -11.09
CA ILE A 170 12.54 -11.78 -12.49
C ILE A 170 13.91 -11.35 -13.01
N LEU A 171 14.24 -10.06 -12.92
CA LEU A 171 15.52 -9.53 -13.38
C LEU A 171 16.72 -10.19 -12.67
N SER A 172 16.62 -10.45 -11.36
CA SER A 172 17.69 -11.13 -10.62
C SER A 172 17.84 -12.60 -11.03
N THR A 173 16.73 -13.27 -11.34
CA THR A 173 16.75 -14.67 -11.80
C THR A 173 17.29 -14.77 -13.22
N MET A 174 16.91 -13.86 -14.12
CA MET A 174 17.49 -13.78 -15.46
C MET A 174 19.00 -13.53 -15.40
N GLU A 175 19.45 -12.59 -14.56
CA GLU A 175 20.87 -12.29 -14.38
C GLU A 175 21.68 -13.50 -13.91
N THR A 176 21.15 -14.25 -12.94
CA THR A 176 21.88 -15.36 -12.30
C THR A 176 21.84 -16.65 -13.09
N THR A 177 20.78 -16.89 -13.86
CA THR A 177 20.58 -18.14 -14.61
C THR A 177 20.88 -18.01 -16.10
N GLY A 178 20.90 -16.79 -16.65
CA GLY A 178 21.02 -16.53 -18.08
C GLY A 178 19.78 -16.91 -18.89
N ARG A 179 18.66 -17.24 -18.24
CA ARG A 179 17.39 -17.60 -18.90
C ARG A 179 16.64 -16.37 -19.41
N ASP A 180 15.81 -16.59 -20.42
CA ASP A 180 15.02 -15.54 -21.05
C ASP A 180 13.78 -15.17 -20.20
N PHE A 181 13.24 -13.98 -20.47
CA PHE A 181 12.17 -13.37 -19.70
C PHE A 181 10.94 -14.28 -19.55
N ASP A 182 10.42 -14.82 -20.64
CA ASP A 182 9.19 -15.64 -20.64
C ASP A 182 9.33 -16.90 -19.78
N GLU A 183 10.50 -17.53 -19.82
CA GLU A 183 10.79 -18.71 -19.01
C GLU A 183 10.82 -18.39 -17.52
N VAL A 184 11.46 -17.28 -17.15
CA VAL A 184 11.57 -16.83 -15.75
C VAL A 184 10.22 -16.34 -15.23
N LEU A 185 9.43 -15.66 -16.06
CA LEU A 185 8.08 -15.23 -15.70
C LEU A 185 7.18 -16.43 -15.41
N ALA A 186 7.20 -17.46 -16.26
CA ALA A 186 6.43 -18.69 -16.04
C ALA A 186 6.82 -19.38 -14.71
N ASP A 187 8.10 -19.39 -14.37
CA ASP A 187 8.56 -19.92 -13.08
C ASP A 187 8.17 -19.04 -11.90
N ALA A 188 8.25 -17.71 -12.03
CA ALA A 188 7.78 -16.78 -11.02
C ALA A 188 6.29 -16.97 -10.73
N GLN A 189 5.47 -17.22 -11.77
CA GLN A 189 4.05 -17.53 -11.62
C GLN A 189 3.82 -18.86 -10.89
N ARG A 190 4.55 -19.91 -11.28
CA ARG A 190 4.45 -21.22 -10.63
C ARG A 190 4.83 -21.19 -9.15
N LEU A 191 5.80 -20.35 -8.79
CA LEU A 191 6.27 -20.17 -7.41
C LEU A 191 5.42 -19.15 -6.61
N GLY A 192 4.46 -18.48 -7.25
CA GLY A 192 3.61 -17.48 -6.61
C GLY A 192 4.26 -16.10 -6.40
N TYR A 193 5.39 -15.82 -7.07
CA TYR A 193 6.02 -14.48 -7.08
C TYR A 193 5.37 -13.51 -8.07
N ALA A 194 4.67 -14.04 -9.08
CA ALA A 194 3.92 -13.26 -10.07
C ALA A 194 2.48 -13.81 -10.19
N GLU A 195 1.52 -12.93 -10.44
CA GLU A 195 0.14 -13.34 -10.71
C GLU A 195 -0.03 -13.84 -12.16
N ALA A 196 -1.16 -14.49 -12.44
CA ALA A 196 -1.47 -14.99 -13.78
C ALA A 196 -1.59 -13.85 -14.82
N GLU A 197 -2.09 -12.69 -14.40
CA GLU A 197 -2.02 -11.42 -15.13
C GLU A 197 -0.92 -10.59 -14.44
N PRO A 198 0.30 -10.52 -15.00
CA PRO A 198 1.43 -9.86 -14.34
C PRO A 198 1.66 -8.42 -14.83
N SER A 199 0.82 -7.89 -15.73
CA SER A 199 1.09 -6.65 -16.46
C SER A 199 1.25 -5.47 -15.52
N PHE A 200 0.47 -5.44 -14.45
CA PHE A 200 0.57 -4.41 -13.41
C PHE A 200 1.98 -4.33 -12.78
N ASP A 201 2.68 -5.46 -12.68
CA ASP A 201 4.06 -5.53 -12.21
C ASP A 201 5.05 -5.32 -13.36
N VAL A 202 5.05 -6.20 -14.37
CA VAL A 202 6.11 -6.27 -15.39
C VAL A 202 6.12 -5.10 -16.36
N ASP A 203 4.99 -4.39 -16.50
CA ASP A 203 4.90 -3.14 -17.27
C ASP A 203 5.23 -1.90 -16.43
N GLY A 204 5.60 -2.08 -15.14
CA GLY A 204 6.11 -1.01 -14.28
C GLY A 204 5.05 -0.12 -13.63
N ILE A 205 3.76 -0.43 -13.81
CA ILE A 205 2.64 0.38 -13.30
C ILE A 205 2.66 0.45 -11.77
N ASP A 206 2.88 -0.68 -11.08
CA ASP A 206 3.01 -0.73 -9.61
C ASP A 206 4.16 0.17 -9.10
N ALA A 207 5.32 0.09 -9.76
CA ALA A 207 6.48 0.90 -9.40
C ALA A 207 6.19 2.40 -9.62
N ALA A 208 5.46 2.74 -10.69
CA ALA A 208 5.07 4.10 -11.00
C ALA A 208 4.07 4.67 -9.97
N HIS A 209 3.07 3.90 -9.51
CA HIS A 209 2.18 4.35 -8.42
C HIS A 209 2.97 4.67 -7.15
N LYS A 210 3.87 3.77 -6.76
CA LYS A 210 4.74 3.96 -5.59
C LYS A 210 5.64 5.18 -5.74
N LEU A 211 6.25 5.37 -6.92
CA LEU A 211 7.09 6.51 -7.21
C LEU A 211 6.31 7.83 -7.15
N THR A 212 5.09 7.86 -7.70
CA THR A 212 4.21 9.05 -7.69
C THR A 212 3.94 9.50 -6.26
N ILE A 213 3.62 8.56 -5.38
CA ILE A 213 3.37 8.84 -3.97
C ILE A 213 4.64 9.37 -3.27
N LEU A 214 5.79 8.71 -3.48
CA LEU A 214 7.05 9.15 -2.87
C LEU A 214 7.48 10.52 -3.36
N ALA A 215 7.34 10.80 -4.65
CA ALA A 215 7.67 12.09 -5.26
C ALA A 215 6.78 13.21 -4.71
N ALA A 216 5.47 12.97 -4.61
CA ALA A 216 4.53 13.92 -4.04
C ALA A 216 4.91 14.31 -2.60
N ILE A 217 5.26 13.32 -1.77
CA ILE A 217 5.69 13.56 -0.39
C ILE A 217 7.06 14.27 -0.35
N ALA A 218 8.03 13.77 -1.10
CA ALA A 218 9.41 14.27 -1.06
C ALA A 218 9.53 15.72 -1.54
N PHE A 219 8.72 16.11 -2.53
CA PHE A 219 8.80 17.43 -3.15
C PHE A 219 7.67 18.37 -2.73
N GLY A 220 6.67 17.89 -1.98
CA GLY A 220 5.55 18.72 -1.50
C GLY A 220 4.57 19.16 -2.61
N HIS A 221 4.31 18.30 -3.59
CA HIS A 221 3.38 18.57 -4.70
C HIS A 221 2.22 17.57 -4.72
N GLN A 222 1.21 17.84 -5.55
CA GLN A 222 0.12 16.87 -5.77
C GLN A 222 0.65 15.65 -6.54
N PRO A 223 0.20 14.42 -6.22
CA PRO A 223 0.45 13.25 -7.04
C PRO A 223 -0.02 13.50 -8.48
N ASP A 224 0.86 13.28 -9.46
CA ASP A 224 0.53 13.28 -10.88
C ASP A 224 1.08 12.00 -11.51
N PHE A 225 0.25 10.96 -11.53
CA PHE A 225 0.62 9.68 -12.11
C PHE A 225 0.86 9.76 -13.63
N ASN A 226 0.15 10.66 -14.33
CA ASN A 226 0.25 10.80 -15.77
C ASN A 226 1.57 11.45 -16.21
N ALA A 227 2.24 12.17 -15.31
CA ALA A 227 3.58 12.71 -15.54
C ALA A 227 4.68 11.65 -15.50
N VAL A 228 4.42 10.44 -15.00
CA VAL A 228 5.44 9.38 -14.90
C VAL A 228 5.63 8.70 -16.25
N SER A 229 6.84 8.78 -16.80
CA SER A 229 7.24 7.94 -17.93
C SER A 229 7.50 6.50 -17.45
N ILE A 230 6.78 5.54 -18.03
CA ILE A 230 6.82 4.14 -17.59
C ILE A 230 7.40 3.26 -18.71
N GLN A 231 8.42 2.48 -18.37
CA GLN A 231 8.93 1.39 -19.21
C GLN A 231 9.07 0.14 -18.34
N GLY A 232 8.45 -0.96 -18.77
CA GLY A 232 8.51 -2.25 -18.11
C GLY A 232 9.80 -3.01 -18.36
N ILE A 233 9.77 -4.30 -18.05
CA ILE A 233 10.93 -5.20 -18.15
C ILE A 233 10.80 -6.27 -19.25
N ARG A 234 9.71 -6.28 -20.02
CA ARG A 234 9.41 -7.33 -21.01
C ARG A 234 10.47 -7.45 -22.11
N ASP A 235 11.03 -6.32 -22.52
CA ASP A 235 12.00 -6.28 -23.62
C ASP A 235 13.45 -6.52 -23.14
N VAL A 236 13.65 -6.79 -21.84
CA VAL A 236 14.98 -7.12 -21.31
C VAL A 236 15.32 -8.56 -21.68
N SER A 237 16.47 -8.75 -22.33
CA SER A 237 16.95 -10.06 -22.76
C SER A 237 18.13 -10.58 -21.93
N SER A 238 18.40 -11.88 -22.03
CA SER A 238 19.62 -12.50 -21.47
C SER A 238 20.90 -11.89 -22.06
N VAL A 239 20.86 -11.45 -23.32
CA VAL A 239 21.98 -10.77 -24.00
C VAL A 239 22.28 -9.41 -23.37
N ASP A 240 21.26 -8.66 -22.96
CA ASP A 240 21.45 -7.38 -22.27
C ASP A 240 22.21 -7.58 -20.95
N PHE A 241 21.88 -8.63 -20.19
CA PHE A 241 22.61 -8.98 -18.97
C PHE A 241 24.06 -9.39 -19.25
N ALA A 242 24.33 -10.11 -20.33
CA ALA A 242 25.70 -10.47 -20.70
C ALA A 242 26.55 -9.22 -20.98
N TYR A 243 26.02 -8.25 -21.72
CA TYR A 243 26.71 -6.99 -21.97
C TYR A 243 26.82 -6.11 -20.72
N ALA A 244 25.74 -5.97 -19.94
CA ALA A 244 25.77 -5.21 -18.70
C ALA A 244 26.84 -5.75 -17.73
N ASN A 245 26.98 -7.08 -17.62
CA ASN A 245 28.01 -7.71 -16.81
C ASN A 245 29.43 -7.42 -17.29
N GLN A 246 29.69 -7.46 -18.61
CA GLN A 246 30.99 -7.10 -19.18
C GLN A 246 31.37 -5.65 -18.90
N LEU A 247 30.36 -4.76 -18.87
CA LEU A 247 30.54 -3.33 -18.60
C LEU A 247 30.56 -2.99 -17.09
N GLY A 248 30.33 -3.96 -16.20
CA GLY A 248 30.31 -3.76 -14.74
C GLY A 248 29.01 -3.17 -14.20
N PHE A 249 27.90 -3.29 -14.93
CA PHE A 249 26.57 -2.78 -14.56
C PHE A 249 25.60 -3.90 -14.16
N ARG A 250 24.42 -3.47 -13.69
CA ARG A 250 23.27 -4.30 -13.33
C ARG A 250 22.02 -3.73 -13.99
N ILE A 251 21.09 -4.59 -14.36
CA ILE A 251 19.78 -4.19 -14.89
C ILE A 251 18.74 -4.32 -13.78
N LYS A 252 18.05 -3.22 -13.50
CA LYS A 252 16.99 -3.13 -12.48
C LYS A 252 15.87 -2.23 -12.99
N LEU A 253 14.63 -2.54 -12.61
CA LEU A 253 13.52 -1.61 -12.74
C LEU A 253 13.63 -0.58 -11.60
N VAL A 254 14.03 0.64 -11.95
CA VAL A 254 14.28 1.73 -10.99
C VAL A 254 13.28 2.85 -11.21
N GLY A 255 12.49 3.17 -10.18
CA GLY A 255 11.73 4.41 -10.17
C GLY A 255 12.65 5.55 -9.75
N VAL A 256 12.64 6.67 -10.49
CA VAL A 256 13.44 7.86 -10.20
C VAL A 256 12.57 9.10 -10.32
N ALA A 257 12.63 9.98 -9.32
CA ALA A 257 11.98 11.28 -9.35
C ALA A 257 12.96 12.35 -8.87
N GLU A 258 12.99 13.48 -9.58
CA GLU A 258 13.84 14.64 -9.33
C GLU A 258 13.04 15.92 -9.62
N PRO A 259 13.28 17.04 -8.90
CA PRO A 259 12.63 18.30 -9.22
C PRO A 259 13.01 18.81 -10.63
N GLY A 260 12.01 19.04 -11.48
CA GLY A 260 12.20 19.65 -12.80
C GLY A 260 12.48 18.69 -13.95
N LEU A 261 12.33 17.37 -13.73
CA LEU A 261 12.30 16.32 -14.75
C LEU A 261 10.88 16.12 -15.30
#